data_AF-A0A8H8CDP8-F1
#
_entry.id   AF-A0A8H8CDP8-F1
#
_cell.length_a   1.000
_cell.length_b   1.000
_cell.length_c   1.000
_cell.angle_alpha   90.00
_cell.angle_beta   90.00
_cell.angle_gamma   90.00
#
_symmetry.space_group_name_H-M   'P 1'
#
loop_
_entity.id
_entity.type
_entity.pdbx_description
1 polymer ?
#
loop_
_entity_poly.entity_id
_entity_poly.type
_entity_poly.pdbx_seq_one_letter_code
_entity_poly.pdbx_strand_id
1 'polypeptide(L)'
;MLLSSFVRFSALLCLALLASADLRSDLSGKGFTVSFPGDSQYSSLSQAYNQRYTFQPAAIALPNTPQDVSAIITASAANNYQVVARSGGHSYIANGLGGRDSSVVVDLRNFKSISVDPSTGNAVVGSGSRLGDIALALNNAGRAMSHGTCPYVGIGGHSGYGGWGFTSRMWGLVLDNILSINVVTADGSIKTASSTSNSDLFWALRGAAGSFGITTSITFKTYPVPSSATIIGYNWDLTAAAAADALGRFQTYATSNNIPATFGPELTFSKGSAQGRVTFSLGGGFYGPASQLDAILSPFLSQMPASPGGGRTTGSYINSVASLTGGLPLNTASGPDRRDTFYAKSLMTPQSAPIADAARKAFFNYLANDGFNANTAWFVQAELYGGSNSAINSVGADATSYAHRSSLLTWQFYANSFSGNLPYPSQGLGFVDGMVNALVANSPSNWDIGAYTNYIDDRLQNWQQMYFGAHYSRLHDLKNQFDPNGVFTFPTGIQGDVVPNPPTNTNGVAIHPNGNTAKCLDVRAAEYANGTPVQIYDCNGTGAQKWVINRGTTAVRVAGTNFCLDAGSAPANGIGMKIWTCYDNLAAQTWNYNSNNMLALSVQGQCLDLTNGVLTNSNQVQTWQCAVGNGNQVWTI
;
A
#
# COMPACT_ATOMS: atom_id res chain seq x y z
N MET A 1 -56.16 28.87 -48.68
CA MET A 1 -54.70 29.08 -48.69
C MET A 1 -54.24 28.90 -47.24
N LEU A 2 -53.43 27.85 -46.98
CA LEU A 2 -52.70 27.53 -45.74
C LEU A 2 -53.55 27.16 -44.50
N LEU A 3 -53.87 25.88 -44.21
CA LEU A 3 -53.08 24.73 -43.71
C LEU A 3 -52.39 24.89 -42.34
N SER A 4 -52.70 23.87 -41.51
CA SER A 4 -51.96 23.28 -40.37
C SER A 4 -51.79 24.05 -39.06
N SER A 5 -52.52 23.61 -38.02
CA SER A 5 -51.96 23.28 -36.69
C SER A 5 -53.01 22.55 -35.83
N PHE A 6 -53.23 21.27 -36.12
CA PHE A 6 -53.70 20.28 -35.16
C PHE A 6 -52.65 19.17 -35.12
N VAL A 7 -52.53 18.51 -33.96
CA VAL A 7 -51.60 17.40 -33.63
C VAL A 7 -50.25 17.85 -33.06
N ARG A 8 -50.14 17.85 -31.73
CA ARG A 8 -49.06 17.21 -30.93
C ARG A 8 -49.28 17.48 -29.43
N PHE A 9 -50.24 16.76 -28.84
CA PHE A 9 -50.32 16.56 -27.38
C PHE A 9 -50.43 15.05 -27.15
N SER A 10 -49.33 14.33 -27.36
CA SER A 10 -49.13 12.93 -26.95
C SER A 10 -47.72 12.49 -27.40
N ALA A 11 -46.74 12.67 -26.52
CA ALA A 11 -45.47 11.93 -26.44
C ALA A 11 -44.48 12.67 -25.53
N LEU A 12 -44.78 12.73 -24.22
CA LEU A 12 -43.78 13.04 -23.18
C LEU A 12 -44.13 12.31 -21.88
N LEU A 13 -44.38 11.01 -22.02
CA LEU A 13 -44.17 10.03 -20.96
C LEU A 13 -43.19 8.99 -21.52
N CYS A 14 -41.98 9.45 -21.84
CA CYS A 14 -40.87 8.55 -22.10
C CYS A 14 -40.31 8.14 -20.74
N LEU A 15 -40.32 6.84 -20.48
CA LEU A 15 -39.85 6.19 -19.27
C LEU A 15 -38.49 6.74 -18.82
N ALA A 16 -38.48 7.58 -17.79
CA ALA A 16 -37.34 7.65 -16.89
C ALA A 16 -37.55 6.57 -15.82
N LEU A 17 -37.45 5.30 -16.23
CA LEU A 17 -36.97 4.28 -15.29
C LEU A 17 -35.51 4.64 -15.05
N LEU A 18 -35.26 5.51 -14.08
CA LEU A 18 -33.97 5.56 -13.41
C LEU A 18 -33.78 4.15 -12.85
N ALA A 19 -33.08 3.30 -13.60
CA ALA A 19 -32.54 2.08 -13.02
C ALA A 19 -31.70 2.56 -11.83
N SER A 20 -32.17 2.27 -10.62
CA SER A 20 -31.34 2.46 -9.44
C SER A 20 -30.09 1.62 -9.67
N ALA A 21 -28.93 2.26 -9.75
CA ALA A 21 -27.66 1.58 -9.86
C ALA A 21 -27.53 0.64 -8.64
N ASP A 22 -27.59 -0.67 -8.89
CA ASP A 22 -27.42 -1.71 -7.89
C ASP A 22 -26.25 -2.58 -8.32
N LEU A 23 -25.10 -2.33 -7.69
CA LEU A 23 -23.85 -3.05 -7.92
C LEU A 23 -24.04 -4.57 -7.84
N ARG A 24 -24.93 -5.06 -6.96
CA ARG A 24 -25.20 -6.50 -6.86
C ARG A 24 -25.91 -7.01 -8.10
N SER A 25 -26.95 -6.34 -8.55
CA SER A 25 -27.65 -6.68 -9.80
C SER A 25 -26.71 -6.61 -11.01
N ASP A 26 -25.85 -5.58 -11.08
CA ASP A 26 -25.00 -5.34 -12.25
C ASP A 26 -23.82 -6.32 -12.37
N LEU A 27 -23.33 -6.86 -11.24
CA LEU A 27 -22.25 -7.86 -11.22
C LEU A 27 -22.78 -9.31 -11.21
N SER A 28 -24.00 -9.55 -10.73
CA SER A 28 -24.55 -10.90 -10.63
C SER A 28 -24.90 -11.49 -12.00
N GLY A 29 -24.73 -12.80 -12.15
CA GLY A 29 -25.10 -13.51 -13.39
C GLY A 29 -24.20 -13.24 -14.61
N LYS A 30 -23.06 -12.57 -14.43
CA LYS A 30 -22.12 -12.20 -15.49
C LYS A 30 -21.06 -13.27 -15.84
N GLY A 31 -21.18 -14.48 -15.30
CA GLY A 31 -20.28 -15.61 -15.63
C GLY A 31 -18.98 -15.69 -14.82
N PHE A 32 -18.74 -14.74 -13.91
CA PHE A 32 -17.68 -14.80 -12.90
C PHE A 32 -18.28 -14.92 -11.49
N THR A 33 -17.45 -15.34 -10.52
CA THR A 33 -17.88 -15.38 -9.11
C THR A 33 -17.76 -13.99 -8.51
N VAL A 34 -18.77 -13.54 -7.78
CA VAL A 34 -18.74 -12.29 -7.02
C VAL A 34 -19.31 -12.56 -5.63
N SER A 35 -18.69 -11.97 -4.62
CA SER A 35 -19.09 -12.10 -3.22
C SER A 35 -19.26 -10.72 -2.58
N PHE A 36 -20.35 -10.54 -1.86
CA PHE A 36 -20.76 -9.30 -1.18
C PHE A 36 -20.84 -9.52 0.33
N PRO A 37 -20.87 -8.45 1.15
CA PRO A 37 -21.12 -8.56 2.58
C PRO A 37 -22.35 -9.43 2.89
N GLY A 38 -22.18 -10.39 3.80
CA GLY A 38 -23.22 -11.37 4.16
C GLY A 38 -23.17 -12.69 3.37
N ASP A 39 -22.52 -12.72 2.21
CA ASP A 39 -22.33 -13.96 1.44
C ASP A 39 -21.29 -14.86 2.13
N SER A 40 -21.45 -16.19 2.03
CA SER A 40 -20.65 -17.17 2.78
C SER A 40 -19.14 -17.10 2.54
N GLN A 41 -18.71 -16.72 1.33
CA GLN A 41 -17.31 -16.61 0.95
C GLN A 41 -16.68 -15.26 1.27
N TYR A 42 -17.47 -14.24 1.59
CA TYR A 42 -16.98 -12.86 1.72
C TYR A 42 -15.92 -12.71 2.82
N SER A 43 -16.15 -13.36 3.97
CA SER A 43 -15.29 -13.27 5.14
C SER A 43 -13.88 -13.84 4.91
N SER A 44 -13.73 -14.85 4.05
CA SER A 44 -12.42 -15.42 3.71
C SER A 44 -11.73 -14.61 2.60
N LEU A 45 -12.51 -14.10 1.65
CA LEU A 45 -12.01 -13.28 0.53
C LEU A 45 -11.55 -11.88 0.97
N SER A 46 -12.17 -11.31 2.00
CA SER A 46 -11.85 -9.98 2.55
C SER A 46 -10.66 -9.96 3.53
N GLN A 47 -10.00 -11.10 3.77
CA GLN A 47 -8.88 -11.14 4.71
C GLN A 47 -7.64 -10.47 4.13
N ALA A 48 -7.08 -9.51 4.87
CA ALA A 48 -5.79 -8.90 4.59
C ALA A 48 -4.63 -9.84 4.96
N TYR A 49 -3.49 -9.69 4.28
CA TYR A 49 -2.23 -10.31 4.70
C TYR A 49 -1.75 -9.72 6.03
N ASN A 50 -1.71 -8.39 6.13
CA ASN A 50 -1.46 -7.68 7.38
C ASN A 50 -2.76 -7.56 8.18
N GLN A 51 -2.87 -8.31 9.26
CA GLN A 51 -4.08 -8.43 10.08
C GLN A 51 -4.45 -7.15 10.85
N ARG A 52 -3.56 -6.14 10.89
CA ARG A 52 -3.91 -4.81 11.41
C ARG A 52 -5.00 -4.11 10.61
N TYR A 53 -5.13 -4.47 9.34
CA TYR A 53 -6.11 -3.86 8.45
C TYR A 53 -7.28 -4.81 8.28
N THR A 54 -8.47 -4.29 8.55
CA THR A 54 -9.73 -4.92 8.19
C THR A 54 -10.51 -3.90 7.39
N PHE A 55 -10.80 -4.24 6.14
CA PHE A 55 -11.63 -3.42 5.25
C PHE A 55 -12.86 -4.19 4.84
N GLN A 56 -13.92 -3.46 4.51
CA GLN A 56 -15.18 -4.00 4.02
C GLN A 56 -15.37 -3.60 2.55
N PRO A 57 -14.76 -4.34 1.58
CA PRO A 57 -15.06 -4.17 0.17
C PRO A 57 -16.56 -4.23 -0.12
N ALA A 58 -17.04 -3.43 -1.05
CA ALA A 58 -18.43 -3.47 -1.50
C ALA A 58 -18.76 -4.78 -2.20
N ALA A 59 -17.81 -5.27 -2.99
CA ALA A 59 -17.86 -6.56 -3.66
C ALA A 59 -16.43 -7.09 -3.87
N ILE A 60 -16.30 -8.41 -3.92
CA ILE A 60 -15.06 -9.10 -4.30
C ILE A 60 -15.39 -10.01 -5.48
N ALA A 61 -14.91 -9.64 -6.66
CA ALA A 61 -15.13 -10.36 -7.91
C ALA A 61 -13.89 -11.17 -8.29
N LEU A 62 -14.10 -12.42 -8.71
CA LEU A 62 -13.08 -13.39 -9.12
C LEU A 62 -13.23 -13.67 -10.63
N PRO A 63 -12.73 -12.77 -11.50
CA PRO A 63 -12.82 -12.92 -12.95
C PRO A 63 -12.01 -14.13 -13.45
N ASN A 64 -12.37 -14.65 -14.62
CA ASN A 64 -11.63 -15.72 -15.32
C ASN A 64 -10.99 -15.22 -16.62
N THR A 65 -11.49 -14.12 -17.18
CA THR A 65 -11.05 -13.55 -18.45
C THR A 65 -10.84 -12.04 -18.37
N PRO A 66 -10.01 -11.44 -19.25
CA PRO A 66 -9.91 -9.99 -19.36
C PRO A 66 -11.27 -9.29 -19.63
N GLN A 67 -12.20 -9.98 -20.29
CA GLN A 67 -13.56 -9.48 -20.54
C GLN A 67 -14.36 -9.39 -19.23
N ASP A 68 -14.22 -10.36 -18.32
CA ASP A 68 -14.83 -10.28 -16.98
C ASP A 68 -14.29 -9.08 -16.22
N VAL A 69 -12.97 -8.84 -16.27
CA VAL A 69 -12.33 -7.67 -15.65
C VAL A 69 -12.91 -6.36 -16.20
N SER A 70 -13.06 -6.27 -17.53
CA SER A 70 -13.70 -5.13 -18.20
C SER A 70 -15.14 -4.91 -17.73
N ALA A 71 -15.94 -5.98 -17.66
CA ALA A 71 -17.31 -5.93 -17.18
C ALA A 71 -17.39 -5.47 -15.71
N ILE A 72 -16.48 -5.93 -14.85
CA ILE A 72 -16.43 -5.52 -13.44
C ILE A 72 -16.07 -4.04 -13.32
N ILE A 73 -15.04 -3.58 -14.04
CA ILE A 73 -14.60 -2.18 -14.02
C ILE A 73 -15.74 -1.25 -14.45
N THR A 74 -16.36 -1.55 -15.60
CA THR A 74 -17.40 -0.70 -16.19
C THR A 74 -18.67 -0.67 -15.34
N ALA A 75 -19.11 -1.81 -14.81
CA ALA A 75 -20.23 -1.86 -13.88
C ALA A 75 -19.94 -1.09 -12.58
N SER A 76 -18.74 -1.25 -12.01
CA SER A 76 -18.34 -0.55 -10.79
C SER A 76 -18.28 0.96 -11.00
N ALA A 77 -17.67 1.41 -12.10
CA ALA A 77 -17.59 2.82 -12.45
C ALA A 77 -18.99 3.43 -12.67
N ALA A 78 -19.89 2.73 -13.35
CA ALA A 78 -21.29 3.16 -13.53
C ALA A 78 -22.05 3.30 -12.20
N ASN A 79 -21.66 2.52 -11.20
CA ASN A 79 -22.20 2.57 -9.83
C ASN A 79 -21.40 3.50 -8.89
N ASN A 80 -20.43 4.27 -9.40
CA ASN A 80 -19.54 5.15 -8.64
C ASN A 80 -18.67 4.44 -7.58
N TYR A 81 -18.34 3.16 -7.80
CA TYR A 81 -17.39 2.43 -6.97
C TYR A 81 -15.98 2.52 -7.53
N GLN A 82 -15.00 2.78 -6.65
CA GLN A 82 -13.59 2.62 -7.01
C GLN A 82 -13.22 1.15 -7.00
N VAL A 83 -12.30 0.81 -7.89
CA VAL A 83 -11.88 -0.55 -8.19
C VAL A 83 -10.41 -0.69 -7.83
N VAL A 84 -10.07 -1.80 -7.18
CA VAL A 84 -8.68 -2.20 -6.96
C VAL A 84 -8.45 -3.61 -7.42
N ALA A 85 -7.23 -3.90 -7.89
CA ALA A 85 -6.81 -5.25 -8.21
C ALA A 85 -6.15 -5.92 -7.01
N ARG A 86 -6.50 -7.18 -6.77
CA ARG A 86 -5.81 -8.06 -5.82
C ARG A 86 -5.16 -9.21 -6.57
N SER A 87 -3.83 -9.23 -6.59
CA SER A 87 -3.05 -10.39 -7.03
C SER A 87 -2.69 -11.24 -5.80
N GLY A 88 -1.52 -10.98 -5.21
CA GLY A 88 -1.01 -11.73 -4.07
C GLY A 88 -1.72 -11.43 -2.74
N GLY A 89 -2.20 -10.20 -2.59
CA GLY A 89 -2.74 -9.70 -1.32
C GLY A 89 -1.70 -9.26 -0.29
N HIS A 90 -0.40 -9.29 -0.63
CA HIS A 90 0.72 -8.93 0.27
C HIS A 90 0.98 -7.42 0.43
N SER A 91 0.06 -6.54 0.04
CA SER A 91 0.22 -5.11 0.33
C SER A 91 0.27 -4.91 1.85
N TYR A 92 1.30 -4.20 2.33
CA TYR A 92 1.52 -4.00 3.77
C TYR A 92 0.43 -3.19 4.46
N ILE A 93 -0.28 -2.36 3.69
CA ILE A 93 -1.44 -1.57 4.15
C ILE A 93 -2.76 -2.06 3.52
N ALA A 94 -2.76 -3.28 2.97
CA ALA A 94 -3.92 -3.91 2.35
C ALA A 94 -4.59 -3.09 1.21
N ASN A 95 -3.80 -2.38 0.38
CA ASN A 95 -4.31 -1.70 -0.82
C ASN A 95 -4.98 -2.62 -1.83
N GLY A 96 -4.62 -3.91 -1.85
CA GLY A 96 -5.33 -4.93 -2.65
C GLY A 96 -6.78 -5.17 -2.21
N LEU A 97 -7.19 -4.64 -1.05
CA LEU A 97 -8.57 -4.63 -0.57
C LEU A 97 -9.22 -3.24 -0.63
N GLY A 98 -8.50 -2.25 -1.18
CA GLY A 98 -8.98 -0.88 -1.36
C GLY A 98 -8.16 0.14 -0.56
N GLY A 99 -7.47 -0.31 0.50
CA GLY A 99 -6.91 0.60 1.51
C GLY A 99 -7.98 1.39 2.28
N ARG A 100 -9.26 1.14 2.00
CA ARG A 100 -10.46 1.75 2.56
C ARG A 100 -11.66 0.84 2.32
N ASP A 101 -12.75 1.11 3.03
CA ASP A 101 -14.02 0.41 2.83
C ASP A 101 -14.68 0.78 1.49
N SER A 102 -15.62 -0.07 1.08
CA SER A 102 -16.51 0.13 -0.07
C SER A 102 -15.81 0.22 -1.43
N SER A 103 -14.57 -0.26 -1.56
CA SER A 103 -13.98 -0.54 -2.89
C SER A 103 -14.52 -1.84 -3.48
N VAL A 104 -14.57 -1.94 -4.81
CA VAL A 104 -14.75 -3.21 -5.51
C VAL A 104 -13.37 -3.84 -5.73
N VAL A 105 -13.20 -5.05 -5.21
CA VAL A 105 -11.95 -5.81 -5.34
C VAL A 105 -12.06 -6.77 -6.52
N VAL A 106 -11.14 -6.64 -7.46
CA VAL A 106 -10.95 -7.59 -8.56
C VAL A 106 -9.82 -8.54 -8.18
N ASP A 107 -10.19 -9.72 -7.68
CA ASP A 107 -9.25 -10.75 -7.23
C ASP A 107 -8.82 -11.65 -8.40
N LEU A 108 -7.57 -11.46 -8.81
CA LEU A 108 -6.99 -12.05 -10.00
C LEU A 108 -6.47 -13.47 -9.78
N ARG A 109 -6.79 -14.14 -8.66
CA ARG A 109 -6.29 -15.49 -8.33
C ARG A 109 -6.51 -16.55 -9.43
N ASN A 110 -7.48 -16.35 -10.32
CA ASN A 110 -7.73 -17.27 -11.43
C ASN A 110 -6.80 -17.03 -12.64
N PHE A 111 -6.14 -15.87 -12.72
CA PHE A 111 -5.13 -15.53 -13.75
C PHE A 111 -3.76 -16.11 -13.36
N LYS A 112 -3.68 -17.44 -13.31
CA LYS A 112 -2.50 -18.20 -12.84
C LYS A 112 -1.74 -18.93 -13.95
N SER A 113 -2.01 -18.62 -15.21
CA SER A 113 -1.32 -19.24 -16.34
C SER A 113 0.15 -18.83 -16.36
N ILE A 114 1.05 -19.79 -16.63
CA ILE A 114 2.48 -19.55 -16.80
C ILE A 114 2.91 -20.39 -18.00
N SER A 115 3.39 -19.74 -19.06
CA SER A 115 3.88 -20.40 -20.26
C SER A 115 5.21 -19.81 -20.70
N VAL A 116 6.16 -20.67 -21.07
CA VAL A 116 7.46 -20.26 -21.62
C VAL A 116 7.47 -20.57 -23.11
N ASP A 117 7.78 -19.58 -23.92
CA ASP A 117 8.03 -19.76 -25.35
C ASP A 117 9.41 -20.41 -25.53
N PRO A 118 9.49 -21.63 -26.09
CA PRO A 118 10.76 -22.35 -26.25
C PRO A 118 11.69 -21.69 -27.27
N SER A 119 11.18 -20.87 -28.20
CA SER A 119 11.98 -20.23 -29.24
C SER A 119 12.70 -18.98 -28.74
N THR A 120 12.02 -18.16 -27.94
CA THR A 120 12.57 -16.91 -27.40
C THR A 120 13.06 -17.04 -25.95
N GLY A 121 12.57 -18.04 -25.22
CA GLY A 121 12.72 -18.17 -23.78
C GLY A 121 11.86 -17.20 -22.98
N ASN A 122 11.04 -16.34 -23.60
CA ASN A 122 10.20 -15.40 -22.88
C ASN A 122 9.04 -16.13 -22.18
N ALA A 123 8.56 -15.57 -21.06
CA ALA A 123 7.46 -16.15 -20.31
C ALA A 123 6.24 -15.23 -20.32
N VAL A 124 5.06 -15.78 -20.57
CA VAL A 124 3.78 -15.10 -20.36
C VAL A 124 3.20 -15.60 -19.04
N VAL A 125 2.94 -14.66 -18.13
CA VAL A 125 2.53 -14.95 -16.76
C VAL A 125 1.25 -14.19 -16.45
N GLY A 126 0.20 -14.92 -16.05
CA GLY A 126 -1.02 -14.34 -15.51
C GLY A 126 -0.75 -13.57 -14.22
N SER A 127 -1.39 -12.43 -14.06
CA SER A 127 -1.08 -11.48 -12.98
C SER A 127 -1.44 -11.96 -11.58
N GLY A 128 -2.26 -13.01 -11.45
CA GLY A 128 -2.58 -13.70 -10.20
C GLY A 128 -1.55 -14.74 -9.75
N SER A 129 -0.58 -15.09 -10.60
CA SER A 129 0.46 -16.07 -10.30
C SER A 129 1.35 -15.64 -9.13
N ARG A 130 1.77 -16.63 -8.33
CA ARG A 130 2.64 -16.43 -7.15
C ARG A 130 4.10 -16.68 -7.49
N LEU A 131 5.03 -15.99 -6.82
CA LEU A 131 6.46 -16.04 -7.15
C LEU A 131 7.04 -17.45 -7.08
N GLY A 132 6.61 -18.25 -6.10
CA GLY A 132 7.10 -19.63 -5.95
C GLY A 132 6.69 -20.54 -7.11
N ASP A 133 5.44 -20.43 -7.56
CA ASP A 133 4.94 -21.20 -8.71
C ASP A 133 5.59 -20.77 -10.02
N ILE A 134 5.84 -19.45 -10.17
CA ILE A 134 6.60 -18.91 -11.31
C ILE A 134 8.03 -19.46 -11.31
N ALA A 135 8.72 -19.44 -10.17
CA ALA A 135 10.08 -19.96 -10.06
C ALA A 135 10.16 -21.44 -10.45
N LEU A 136 9.21 -22.26 -9.99
CA LEU A 136 9.12 -23.68 -10.34
C LEU A 136 8.85 -23.88 -11.84
N ALA A 137 7.86 -23.18 -12.41
CA ALA A 137 7.50 -23.31 -13.81
C ALA A 137 8.64 -22.89 -14.75
N LEU A 138 9.32 -21.77 -14.44
CA LEU A 138 10.48 -21.32 -15.21
C LEU A 138 11.64 -22.31 -15.10
N ASN A 139 11.96 -22.77 -13.89
CA ASN A 139 13.06 -23.70 -13.69
C ASN A 139 12.85 -25.02 -14.44
N ASN A 140 11.61 -25.53 -14.51
CA ASN A 140 11.26 -26.72 -15.31
C ASN A 140 11.50 -26.51 -16.81
N ALA A 141 11.44 -25.27 -17.29
CA ALA A 141 11.77 -24.90 -18.67
C ALA A 141 13.26 -24.51 -18.85
N GLY A 142 14.11 -24.71 -17.84
CA GLY A 142 15.51 -24.29 -17.86
C GLY A 142 15.70 -22.77 -17.83
N ARG A 143 14.68 -22.03 -17.38
CA ARG A 143 14.65 -20.56 -17.30
C ARG A 143 14.60 -20.05 -15.86
N ALA A 144 14.96 -18.79 -15.66
CA ALA A 144 14.90 -18.05 -14.41
C ALA A 144 14.61 -16.57 -14.69
N MET A 145 14.18 -15.83 -13.68
CA MET A 145 14.01 -14.39 -13.76
C MET A 145 14.31 -13.73 -12.41
N SER A 146 14.52 -12.42 -12.41
CA SER A 146 14.61 -11.63 -11.17
C SER A 146 13.24 -11.61 -10.49
N HIS A 147 13.20 -11.90 -9.19
CA HIS A 147 12.02 -11.77 -8.33
C HIS A 147 12.40 -11.83 -6.84
N GLY A 148 11.49 -11.40 -5.97
CA GLY A 148 11.63 -11.49 -4.53
C GLY A 148 11.54 -12.90 -3.97
N THR A 149 11.77 -13.05 -2.67
CA THR A 149 11.98 -14.35 -2.03
C THR A 149 10.70 -15.03 -1.54
N CYS A 150 9.67 -14.26 -1.19
CA CYS A 150 8.43 -14.77 -0.59
C CYS A 150 7.57 -15.51 -1.62
N PRO A 151 7.36 -16.85 -1.50
CA PRO A 151 6.69 -17.65 -2.52
C PRO A 151 5.26 -17.22 -2.81
N TYR A 152 4.52 -16.80 -1.78
CA TYR A 152 3.11 -16.40 -1.85
C TYR A 152 2.91 -14.96 -2.34
N VAL A 153 3.96 -14.16 -2.53
CA VAL A 153 3.80 -12.84 -3.15
C VAL A 153 3.27 -12.99 -4.57
N GLY A 154 2.32 -12.15 -4.96
CA GLY A 154 1.71 -12.17 -6.28
C GLY A 154 2.43 -11.24 -7.26
N ILE A 155 2.66 -11.72 -8.48
CA ILE A 155 3.47 -11.04 -9.49
C ILE A 155 2.90 -9.68 -9.90
N GLY A 156 1.58 -9.52 -9.93
CA GLY A 156 0.94 -8.27 -10.35
C GLY A 156 1.34 -7.08 -9.48
N GLY A 157 1.23 -7.20 -8.16
CA GLY A 157 1.67 -6.15 -7.23
C GLY A 157 3.19 -6.01 -7.22
N HIS A 158 3.91 -7.14 -7.11
CA HIS A 158 5.37 -7.15 -6.95
C HIS A 158 6.09 -6.47 -8.12
N SER A 159 5.69 -6.80 -9.35
CA SER A 159 6.25 -6.19 -10.57
C SER A 159 5.68 -4.79 -10.85
N GLY A 160 4.48 -4.45 -10.35
CA GLY A 160 3.88 -3.14 -10.58
C GLY A 160 4.61 -1.97 -9.92
N TYR A 161 5.48 -2.26 -8.94
CA TYR A 161 6.15 -1.27 -8.09
C TYR A 161 7.66 -1.52 -7.91
N GLY A 162 8.24 -2.45 -8.68
CA GLY A 162 9.67 -2.80 -8.60
C GLY A 162 9.87 -4.30 -8.73
N GLY A 163 10.09 -4.93 -7.59
CA GLY A 163 10.29 -6.35 -7.42
C GLY A 163 11.77 -6.65 -7.27
N TRP A 164 12.26 -6.60 -6.04
CA TRP A 164 13.66 -6.87 -5.70
C TRP A 164 13.81 -8.26 -5.10
N GLY A 165 14.94 -8.88 -5.38
CA GLY A 165 15.46 -10.06 -4.72
C GLY A 165 16.96 -10.25 -5.01
N PHE A 166 17.51 -11.38 -4.57
CA PHE A 166 18.95 -11.63 -4.61
C PHE A 166 19.57 -11.67 -6.03
N THR A 167 18.76 -11.88 -7.07
CA THR A 167 19.20 -11.81 -8.48
C THR A 167 19.05 -10.42 -9.10
N SER A 168 18.51 -9.43 -8.39
CA SER A 168 18.20 -8.13 -8.99
C SER A 168 19.42 -7.32 -9.38
N ARG A 169 20.56 -7.45 -8.67
CA ARG A 169 21.82 -6.83 -9.13
C ARG A 169 22.33 -7.42 -10.45
N MET A 170 21.96 -8.68 -10.76
CA MET A 170 22.36 -9.38 -11.98
C MET A 170 21.45 -9.07 -13.16
N TRP A 171 20.14 -8.96 -12.92
CA TRP A 171 19.13 -8.90 -13.99
C TRP A 171 18.19 -7.69 -13.92
N GLY A 172 18.40 -6.76 -12.98
CA GLY A 172 17.48 -5.65 -12.71
C GLY A 172 16.31 -6.07 -11.83
N LEU A 173 15.40 -5.15 -11.54
CA LEU A 173 14.14 -5.45 -10.85
C LEU A 173 13.24 -6.31 -11.75
N VAL A 174 12.19 -6.90 -11.18
CA VAL A 174 11.18 -7.65 -11.97
C VAL A 174 10.63 -6.78 -13.10
N LEU A 175 10.30 -5.51 -12.82
CA LEU A 175 9.74 -4.60 -13.81
C LEU A 175 10.68 -4.23 -14.96
N ASP A 176 11.99 -4.40 -14.79
CA ASP A 176 12.99 -4.11 -15.83
C ASP A 176 12.99 -5.19 -16.92
N ASN A 177 12.44 -6.36 -16.60
CA ASN A 177 12.39 -7.51 -17.47
C ASN A 177 11.04 -7.65 -18.18
N ILE A 178 10.12 -6.70 -18.01
CA ILE A 178 8.82 -6.71 -18.68
C ILE A 178 9.00 -6.27 -20.14
N LEU A 179 8.48 -7.08 -21.07
CA LEU A 179 8.42 -6.80 -22.50
C LEU A 179 7.06 -6.22 -22.92
N SER A 180 5.98 -6.72 -22.34
CA SER A 180 4.63 -6.20 -22.56
C SER A 180 3.67 -6.56 -21.42
N ILE A 181 2.60 -5.77 -21.27
CA ILE A 181 1.57 -5.95 -20.26
C ILE A 181 0.21 -5.92 -20.95
N ASN A 182 -0.62 -6.94 -20.73
CA ASN A 182 -2.05 -6.85 -21.03
C ASN A 182 -2.77 -6.26 -19.82
N VAL A 183 -3.54 -5.21 -20.05
CA VAL A 183 -4.14 -4.37 -19.02
C VAL A 183 -5.56 -3.98 -19.42
N VAL A 184 -6.46 -3.90 -18.45
CA VAL A 184 -7.80 -3.33 -18.63
C VAL A 184 -7.83 -1.94 -17.99
N THR A 185 -8.09 -0.91 -18.79
CA THR A 185 -8.10 0.50 -18.36
C THR A 185 -9.46 0.92 -17.77
N ALA A 186 -9.54 2.14 -17.24
CA ALA A 186 -10.68 2.61 -16.45
C ALA A 186 -12.00 2.67 -17.24
N ASP A 187 -11.89 2.84 -18.55
CA ASP A 187 -12.99 2.79 -19.53
C ASP A 187 -13.41 1.35 -19.89
N GLY A 188 -12.78 0.33 -19.30
CA GLY A 188 -12.99 -1.08 -19.62
C GLY A 188 -12.23 -1.57 -20.86
N SER A 189 -11.44 -0.73 -21.53
CA SER A 189 -10.69 -1.15 -22.72
C SER A 189 -9.58 -2.13 -22.37
N ILE A 190 -9.47 -3.23 -23.12
CA ILE A 190 -8.37 -4.19 -23.00
C ILE A 190 -7.25 -3.75 -23.94
N LYS A 191 -6.07 -3.45 -23.38
CA LYS A 191 -4.91 -2.93 -24.11
C LYS A 191 -3.69 -3.81 -23.89
N THR A 192 -2.79 -3.80 -24.87
CA THR A 192 -1.41 -4.27 -24.72
C THR A 192 -0.49 -3.07 -24.66
N ALA A 193 0.23 -2.92 -23.55
CA ALA A 193 1.22 -1.88 -23.33
C ALA A 193 2.63 -2.46 -23.49
N SER A 194 3.46 -1.83 -24.31
CA SER A 194 4.86 -2.17 -24.58
C SER A 194 5.65 -0.90 -24.93
N SER A 195 6.95 -1.03 -25.23
CA SER A 195 7.75 0.10 -25.70
C SER A 195 7.29 0.68 -27.04
N THR A 196 6.51 -0.08 -27.82
CA THR A 196 6.06 0.29 -29.18
C THR A 196 4.54 0.47 -29.29
N SER A 197 3.78 0.22 -28.22
CA SER A 197 2.31 0.35 -28.20
C SER A 197 1.84 0.78 -26.82
N ASN A 198 1.03 1.83 -26.73
CA ASN A 198 0.61 2.43 -25.45
C ASN A 198 1.81 2.71 -24.53
N SER A 199 2.88 3.31 -25.05
CA SER A 199 4.17 3.44 -24.38
C SER A 199 4.13 4.27 -23.09
N ASP A 200 3.29 5.30 -23.01
CA ASP A 200 3.09 6.06 -21.77
C ASP A 200 2.41 5.21 -20.69
N LEU A 201 1.41 4.41 -21.07
CA LEU A 201 0.78 3.43 -20.17
C LEU A 201 1.81 2.37 -19.73
N PHE A 202 2.65 1.90 -20.66
CA PHE A 202 3.72 0.94 -20.37
C PHE A 202 4.78 1.50 -19.39
N TRP A 203 5.08 2.79 -19.51
CA TRP A 203 5.96 3.49 -18.58
C TRP A 203 5.33 3.62 -17.19
N ALA A 204 4.06 4.03 -17.12
CA ALA A 204 3.31 4.19 -15.87
C ALA A 204 3.07 2.86 -15.13
N LEU A 205 2.79 1.77 -15.86
CA LEU A 205 2.58 0.45 -15.29
C LEU A 205 3.86 -0.16 -14.66
N ARG A 206 5.05 0.31 -15.05
CA ARG A 206 6.33 -0.15 -14.51
C ARG A 206 6.84 0.78 -13.40
N GLY A 207 6.06 0.87 -12.32
CA GLY A 207 6.36 1.69 -11.14
C GLY A 207 5.12 2.16 -10.38
N ALA A 208 3.96 2.25 -11.04
CA ALA A 208 2.71 2.72 -10.42
C ALA A 208 1.45 1.93 -10.85
N ALA A 209 1.59 0.64 -11.17
CA ALA A 209 0.60 -0.14 -11.94
C ALA A 209 -0.86 -0.02 -11.47
N GLY A 210 -1.10 -0.13 -10.16
CA GLY A 210 -2.46 -0.15 -9.60
C GLY A 210 -3.26 1.13 -9.87
N SER A 211 -2.61 2.23 -10.26
CA SER A 211 -3.28 3.51 -10.53
C SER A 211 -3.75 3.68 -11.97
N PHE A 212 -3.37 2.79 -12.89
CA PHE A 212 -3.58 2.97 -14.34
C PHE A 212 -4.40 1.86 -15.00
N GLY A 213 -4.68 0.76 -14.29
CA GLY A 213 -5.45 -0.34 -14.84
C GLY A 213 -5.26 -1.64 -14.09
N ILE A 214 -5.99 -2.66 -14.53
CA ILE A 214 -5.88 -4.02 -14.01
C ILE A 214 -5.06 -4.86 -14.98
N THR A 215 -3.82 -5.14 -14.62
CA THR A 215 -2.95 -6.07 -15.36
C THR A 215 -3.54 -7.47 -15.30
N THR A 216 -3.73 -8.12 -16.45
CA THR A 216 -4.25 -9.50 -16.57
C THR A 216 -3.15 -10.50 -16.90
N SER A 217 -2.17 -10.11 -17.70
CA SER A 217 -0.97 -10.91 -17.97
C SER A 217 0.24 -10.04 -18.29
N ILE A 218 1.44 -10.58 -18.06
CA ILE A 218 2.71 -9.91 -18.28
C ILE A 218 3.62 -10.84 -19.09
N THR A 219 4.24 -10.30 -20.14
CA THR A 219 5.30 -10.99 -20.88
C THR A 219 6.65 -10.55 -20.34
N PHE A 220 7.41 -11.49 -19.81
CA PHE A 220 8.74 -11.27 -19.26
C PHE A 220 9.83 -11.81 -20.18
N LYS A 221 10.91 -11.04 -20.31
CA LYS A 221 12.23 -11.58 -20.66
C LYS A 221 12.70 -12.46 -19.49
N THR A 222 13.18 -13.65 -19.81
CA THR A 222 13.79 -14.56 -18.83
C THR A 222 15.23 -14.88 -19.21
N TYR A 223 15.94 -15.56 -18.33
CA TYR A 223 17.35 -15.93 -18.50
C TYR A 223 17.51 -17.45 -18.34
N PRO A 224 18.55 -18.06 -18.95
CA PRO A 224 18.92 -19.42 -18.62
C PRO A 224 19.16 -19.56 -17.10
N VAL A 225 18.76 -20.69 -16.53
CA VAL A 225 19.07 -21.00 -15.13
C VAL A 225 20.58 -20.92 -14.89
N PRO A 226 21.06 -20.20 -13.86
CA PRO A 226 22.47 -20.23 -13.47
C PRO A 226 22.96 -21.65 -13.22
N SER A 227 24.14 -21.99 -13.74
CA SER A 227 24.74 -23.32 -13.58
C SER A 227 25.04 -23.68 -12.13
N SER A 228 25.18 -22.68 -11.26
CA SER A 228 25.34 -22.83 -9.83
C SER A 228 24.81 -21.60 -9.10
N ALA A 229 24.37 -21.80 -7.87
CA ALA A 229 24.03 -20.75 -6.94
C ALA A 229 24.62 -21.08 -5.56
N THR A 230 25.18 -20.08 -4.88
CA THR A 230 25.69 -20.20 -3.52
C THR A 230 24.97 -19.21 -2.61
N ILE A 231 24.30 -19.73 -1.59
CA ILE A 231 23.74 -18.91 -0.51
C ILE A 231 24.77 -18.75 0.59
N ILE A 232 24.90 -17.54 1.11
CA ILE A 232 25.80 -17.21 2.22
C ILE A 232 25.00 -16.72 3.42
N GLY A 233 25.55 -16.96 4.61
CA GLY A 233 25.04 -16.38 5.84
C GLY A 233 26.17 -16.26 6.86
N TYR A 234 26.41 -15.05 7.36
CA TYR A 234 27.36 -14.76 8.42
C TYR A 234 26.66 -13.93 9.49
N ASN A 235 26.85 -14.26 10.76
CA ASN A 235 26.14 -13.63 11.87
C ASN A 235 27.13 -13.18 12.93
N TRP A 236 26.97 -11.95 13.39
CA TRP A 236 27.72 -11.38 14.50
C TRP A 236 26.76 -10.79 15.52
N ASP A 237 27.13 -10.89 16.79
CA ASP A 237 26.50 -10.11 17.85
C ASP A 237 27.47 -8.97 18.19
N LEU A 238 27.10 -7.75 17.82
CA LEU A 238 27.99 -6.59 17.84
C LEU A 238 27.50 -5.57 18.86
N THR A 239 28.42 -4.82 19.48
CA THR A 239 28.05 -3.59 20.19
C THR A 239 27.48 -2.58 19.19
N ALA A 240 26.65 -1.64 19.65
CA ALA A 240 26.10 -0.58 18.80
C ALA A 240 27.17 0.15 17.97
N ALA A 241 28.31 0.48 18.60
CA ALA A 241 29.43 1.12 17.93
C ALA A 241 30.06 0.23 16.83
N ALA A 242 30.31 -1.05 17.14
CA ALA A 242 30.89 -1.98 16.17
C ALA A 242 29.95 -2.26 14.99
N ALA A 243 28.63 -2.29 15.22
CA ALA A 243 27.63 -2.43 14.17
C ALA A 243 27.59 -1.18 13.25
N ALA A 244 27.71 0.03 13.81
CA ALA A 244 27.81 1.27 13.05
C ALA A 244 29.06 1.31 12.16
N ASP A 245 30.21 0.86 12.68
CA ASP A 245 31.44 0.72 11.91
C ASP A 245 31.31 -0.34 10.82
N ALA A 246 30.68 -1.48 11.12
CA ALA A 246 30.43 -2.57 10.16
C ALA A 246 29.55 -2.12 8.99
N LEU A 247 28.47 -1.37 9.24
CA LEU A 247 27.67 -0.77 8.18
C LEU A 247 28.49 0.22 7.35
N GLY A 248 29.35 1.03 7.99
CA GLY A 248 30.28 1.92 7.28
C GLY A 248 31.21 1.16 6.34
N ARG A 249 31.82 0.06 6.83
CA ARG A 249 32.67 -0.84 6.04
C ARG A 249 31.92 -1.47 4.88
N PHE A 250 30.66 -1.86 5.09
CA PHE A 250 29.82 -2.42 4.03
C PHE A 250 29.52 -1.40 2.93
N GLN A 251 29.22 -0.14 3.28
CA GLN A 251 29.04 0.91 2.28
C GLN A 251 30.29 1.11 1.44
N THR A 252 31.47 1.21 2.06
CA THR A 252 32.74 1.30 1.35
C THR A 252 33.00 0.07 0.48
N TYR A 253 32.71 -1.13 1.01
CA TYR A 253 32.79 -2.36 0.25
C TYR A 253 31.93 -2.31 -1.02
N ALA A 254 30.67 -1.90 -0.88
CA ALA A 254 29.70 -1.79 -1.96
C ALA A 254 30.07 -0.75 -3.02
N THR A 255 30.68 0.37 -2.64
CA THR A 255 31.03 1.45 -3.57
C THR A 255 32.41 1.33 -4.19
N SER A 256 33.36 0.64 -3.54
CA SER A 256 34.78 0.69 -3.92
C SER A 256 35.37 -0.62 -4.44
N ASN A 257 34.76 -1.78 -4.17
CA ASN A 257 35.37 -3.09 -4.49
C ASN A 257 34.81 -3.77 -5.74
N ASN A 258 34.08 -3.03 -6.57
CA ASN A 258 33.54 -3.50 -7.85
C ASN A 258 32.79 -4.85 -7.74
N ILE A 259 31.88 -4.95 -6.75
CA ILE A 259 31.12 -6.18 -6.49
C ILE A 259 30.42 -6.64 -7.79
N PRO A 260 30.64 -7.90 -8.24
CA PRO A 260 30.06 -8.37 -9.49
C PRO A 260 28.53 -8.39 -9.42
N ALA A 261 27.87 -8.16 -10.56
CA ALA A 261 26.41 -8.14 -10.68
C ALA A 261 25.76 -9.45 -10.17
N THR A 262 26.46 -10.57 -10.28
CA THR A 262 26.02 -11.91 -9.87
C THR A 262 25.97 -12.13 -8.36
N PHE A 263 26.40 -11.16 -7.55
CA PHE A 263 26.27 -11.21 -6.10
C PHE A 263 25.20 -10.22 -5.61
N GLY A 264 24.13 -10.72 -5.00
CA GLY A 264 23.17 -9.93 -4.25
C GLY A 264 23.42 -10.13 -2.75
N PRO A 265 24.05 -9.19 -2.04
CA PRO A 265 24.12 -9.20 -0.59
C PRO A 265 22.95 -8.44 0.05
N GLU A 266 22.61 -8.86 1.26
CA GLU A 266 21.68 -8.19 2.16
C GLU A 266 22.29 -8.16 3.56
N LEU A 267 22.18 -7.02 4.24
CA LEU A 267 22.42 -6.95 5.67
C LEU A 267 21.10 -7.08 6.43
N THR A 268 21.10 -7.84 7.51
CA THR A 268 19.93 -7.97 8.40
C THR A 268 20.33 -7.64 9.82
N PHE A 269 19.53 -6.81 10.49
CA PHE A 269 19.70 -6.39 11.87
C PHE A 269 18.53 -6.85 12.71
N SER A 270 18.78 -7.41 13.87
CA SER A 270 17.75 -7.82 14.82
C SER A 270 18.24 -7.70 16.26
N LYS A 271 17.38 -8.03 17.22
CA LYS A 271 17.69 -7.94 18.65
C LYS A 271 19.00 -8.70 18.98
N GLY A 272 19.92 -8.03 19.66
CA GLY A 272 21.19 -8.62 20.12
C GLY A 272 21.04 -9.46 21.40
N SER A 273 22.15 -10.07 21.81
CA SER A 273 22.18 -10.96 22.99
C SER A 273 21.98 -10.26 24.33
N ALA A 274 22.31 -8.97 24.41
CA ALA A 274 22.15 -8.13 25.59
C ALA A 274 21.88 -6.67 25.18
N GLN A 275 21.37 -5.85 26.10
CA GLN A 275 21.21 -4.42 25.87
C GLN A 275 22.55 -3.78 25.48
N GLY A 276 22.53 -2.85 24.52
CA GLY A 276 23.74 -2.27 23.94
C GLY A 276 24.33 -3.09 22.78
N ARG A 277 23.68 -4.20 22.39
CA ARG A 277 24.12 -5.09 21.31
C ARG A 277 23.03 -5.33 20.27
N VAL A 278 23.45 -5.61 19.04
CA VAL A 278 22.60 -5.89 17.87
C VAL A 278 23.14 -7.12 17.16
N THR A 279 22.23 -8.01 16.77
CA THR A 279 22.57 -9.09 15.84
C THR A 279 22.71 -8.47 14.45
N PHE A 280 23.90 -8.57 13.88
CA PHE A 280 24.26 -8.09 12.54
C PHE A 280 24.54 -9.29 11.66
N SER A 281 23.83 -9.41 10.54
CA SER A 281 23.95 -10.55 9.63
C SER A 281 24.28 -10.08 8.22
N LEU A 282 25.19 -10.78 7.54
CA LEU A 282 25.37 -10.69 6.08
C LEU A 282 24.78 -11.95 5.45
N GLY A 283 23.66 -11.79 4.75
CA GLY A 283 23.08 -12.79 3.87
C GLY A 283 23.39 -12.49 2.40
N GLY A 284 23.17 -13.45 1.52
CA GLY A 284 23.30 -13.20 0.10
C GLY A 284 23.16 -14.42 -0.80
N GLY A 285 22.88 -14.14 -2.07
CA GLY A 285 22.93 -15.11 -3.16
C GLY A 285 24.04 -14.74 -4.15
N PHE A 286 24.88 -15.71 -4.49
CA PHE A 286 25.90 -15.58 -5.52
C PHE A 286 25.64 -16.58 -6.65
N TYR A 287 25.47 -16.08 -7.87
CA TYR A 287 25.06 -16.84 -9.05
C TYR A 287 26.20 -17.00 -10.07
N GLY A 288 27.43 -17.11 -9.56
CA GLY A 288 28.64 -17.40 -10.33
C GLY A 288 29.39 -18.63 -9.81
N PRO A 289 30.58 -18.93 -10.37
CA PRO A 289 31.39 -20.07 -9.93
C PRO A 289 31.83 -19.91 -8.48
N ALA A 290 31.49 -20.87 -7.61
CA ALA A 290 31.75 -20.80 -6.16
C ALA A 290 33.23 -20.51 -5.80
N SER A 291 34.18 -20.88 -6.66
CA SER A 291 35.61 -20.57 -6.51
C SER A 291 35.94 -19.07 -6.50
N GLN A 292 35.06 -18.21 -7.01
CA GLN A 292 35.26 -16.75 -7.01
C GLN A 292 34.78 -16.09 -5.72
N LEU A 293 33.98 -16.79 -4.90
CA LEU A 293 33.25 -16.18 -3.79
C LEU A 293 34.18 -15.68 -2.67
N ASP A 294 35.31 -16.34 -2.44
CA ASP A 294 36.30 -15.88 -1.45
C ASP A 294 36.89 -14.51 -1.82
N ALA A 295 37.25 -14.31 -3.08
CA ALA A 295 37.77 -13.03 -3.54
C ALA A 295 36.72 -11.92 -3.45
N ILE A 296 35.43 -12.26 -3.63
CA ILE A 296 34.32 -11.32 -3.51
C ILE A 296 34.08 -10.93 -2.06
N LEU A 297 34.10 -11.88 -1.13
CA LEU A 297 33.75 -11.65 0.27
C LEU A 297 34.91 -11.16 1.14
N SER A 298 36.15 -11.56 0.84
CA SER A 298 37.34 -11.25 1.63
C SER A 298 37.51 -9.75 1.90
N PRO A 299 37.28 -8.82 0.94
CA PRO A 299 37.41 -7.38 1.20
C PRO A 299 36.51 -6.86 2.31
N PHE A 300 35.34 -7.47 2.55
CA PHE A 300 34.46 -7.12 3.67
C PHE A 300 34.75 -7.98 4.91
N LEU A 301 34.80 -9.31 4.75
CA LEU A 301 34.93 -10.24 5.88
C LEU A 301 36.26 -10.10 6.64
N SER A 302 37.36 -9.74 5.97
CA SER A 302 38.66 -9.49 6.63
C SER A 302 38.64 -8.26 7.54
N GLN A 303 37.68 -7.36 7.35
CA GLN A 303 37.47 -6.19 8.21
C GLN A 303 36.47 -6.48 9.33
N MET A 304 35.85 -7.67 9.38
CA MET A 304 34.90 -8.02 10.43
C MET A 304 35.59 -8.83 11.54
N PRO A 305 35.07 -8.80 12.79
CA PRO A 305 35.48 -9.78 13.79
C PRO A 305 35.28 -11.21 13.29
N ALA A 306 36.05 -12.16 13.83
CA ALA A 306 35.84 -13.57 13.51
C ALA A 306 34.36 -13.96 13.74
N SER A 307 33.71 -14.48 12.70
CA SER A 307 32.28 -14.81 12.74
C SER A 307 32.06 -16.00 13.68
N PRO A 308 31.25 -15.89 14.75
CA PRO A 308 30.97 -17.00 15.66
C PRO A 308 30.11 -18.11 15.02
N GLY A 309 29.48 -17.83 13.89
CA GLY A 309 28.70 -18.78 13.10
C GLY A 309 28.42 -18.24 11.71
N GLY A 310 28.34 -19.12 10.73
CA GLY A 310 28.09 -18.76 9.35
C GLY A 310 28.59 -19.84 8.39
N GLY A 311 28.07 -19.84 7.18
CA GLY A 311 28.36 -20.87 6.21
C GLY A 311 27.95 -20.48 4.80
N ARG A 312 28.31 -21.35 3.87
CA ARG A 312 27.97 -21.23 2.47
C ARG A 312 27.36 -22.54 2.03
N THR A 313 26.30 -22.47 1.24
CA THR A 313 25.66 -23.65 0.66
C THR A 313 25.55 -23.46 -0.84
N THR A 314 26.27 -24.29 -1.58
CA THR A 314 26.26 -24.29 -3.04
C THR A 314 25.31 -25.37 -3.56
N GLY A 315 24.52 -25.02 -4.57
CA GLY A 315 23.58 -25.94 -5.20
C GLY A 315 23.06 -25.40 -6.53
N SER A 316 21.90 -25.90 -6.94
CA SER A 316 21.17 -25.38 -8.10
C SER A 316 20.52 -24.03 -7.79
N TYR A 317 20.14 -23.30 -8.84
CA TYR A 317 19.35 -22.08 -8.71
C TYR A 317 18.07 -22.30 -7.90
N ILE A 318 17.27 -23.31 -8.22
CA ILE A 318 15.99 -23.52 -7.53
C ILE A 318 16.17 -23.90 -6.05
N ASN A 319 17.25 -24.61 -5.70
CA ASN A 319 17.58 -24.87 -4.30
C ASN A 319 17.92 -23.58 -3.56
N SER A 320 18.59 -22.64 -4.23
CA SER A 320 18.86 -21.31 -3.67
C SER A 320 17.57 -20.52 -3.44
N VAL A 321 16.63 -20.54 -4.40
CA VAL A 321 15.32 -19.90 -4.26
C VAL A 321 14.55 -20.51 -3.09
N ALA A 322 14.51 -21.84 -2.99
CA ALA A 322 13.86 -22.56 -1.88
C ALA A 322 14.48 -22.26 -0.51
N SER A 323 15.81 -22.06 -0.45
CA SER A 323 16.52 -21.77 0.81
C SER A 323 16.23 -20.36 1.32
N LEU A 324 15.91 -19.43 0.43
CA LEU A 324 15.68 -18.01 0.73
C LEU A 324 14.24 -17.69 1.13
N THR A 325 13.33 -18.66 1.13
CA THR A 325 11.89 -18.44 1.40
C THR A 325 11.54 -18.27 2.88
N GLY A 326 12.51 -18.39 3.79
CA GLY A 326 12.25 -18.47 5.22
C GLY A 326 11.50 -19.75 5.63
N GLY A 327 11.65 -20.84 4.86
CA GLY A 327 11.03 -22.14 5.12
C GLY A 327 9.61 -22.30 4.57
N LEU A 328 9.11 -21.33 3.80
CA LEU A 328 7.86 -21.49 3.06
C LEU A 328 8.07 -22.36 1.81
N PRO A 329 7.10 -23.26 1.47
CA PRO A 329 7.20 -24.06 0.27
C PRO A 329 7.08 -23.19 -0.98
N LEU A 330 7.81 -23.52 -2.05
CA LEU A 330 7.69 -22.83 -3.33
C LEU A 330 6.34 -23.08 -4.00
N ASN A 331 5.85 -24.32 -3.95
CA ASN A 331 4.54 -24.67 -4.49
C ASN A 331 3.45 -24.12 -3.57
N THR A 332 2.76 -23.06 -3.98
CA THR A 332 1.76 -22.40 -3.13
C THR A 332 0.45 -23.18 -3.02
N ALA A 333 0.26 -24.22 -3.83
CA ALA A 333 -0.85 -25.16 -3.67
C ALA A 333 -0.62 -26.18 -2.53
N SER A 334 0.60 -26.26 -1.98
CA SER A 334 0.92 -27.21 -0.91
C SER A 334 0.40 -26.79 0.48
N GLY A 335 -0.04 -25.54 0.64
CA GLY A 335 -0.60 -25.05 1.90
C GLY A 335 -1.11 -23.61 1.79
N PRO A 336 -1.81 -23.11 2.82
CA PRO A 336 -2.21 -21.71 2.87
C PRO A 336 -1.01 -20.80 3.14
N ASP A 337 -1.13 -19.56 2.70
CA ASP A 337 -0.22 -18.49 3.10
C ASP A 337 -0.32 -18.21 4.61
N ARG A 338 0.76 -17.68 5.20
CA ARG A 338 0.79 -17.21 6.58
C ARG A 338 0.46 -15.73 6.61
N ARG A 339 -0.45 -15.32 7.51
CA ARG A 339 -0.75 -13.91 7.77
C ARG A 339 0.08 -13.40 8.94
N ASP A 340 0.32 -12.11 8.99
CA ASP A 340 1.10 -11.46 10.06
C ASP A 340 0.40 -10.20 10.55
N THR A 341 0.77 -9.73 11.74
CA THR A 341 0.28 -8.51 12.38
C THR A 341 1.46 -7.59 12.65
N PHE A 342 1.68 -6.59 11.78
CA PHE A 342 2.96 -5.86 11.75
C PHE A 342 2.85 -4.40 11.30
N TYR A 343 3.83 -3.59 11.70
CA TYR A 343 4.10 -2.31 11.05
C TYR A 343 5.41 -2.39 10.28
N ALA A 344 5.45 -1.74 9.12
CA ALA A 344 6.63 -1.66 8.31
C ALA A 344 6.80 -0.26 7.71
N LYS A 345 8.07 0.11 7.49
CA LYS A 345 8.47 1.29 6.73
C LYS A 345 9.58 0.90 5.76
N SER A 346 9.84 1.76 4.79
CA SER A 346 11.01 1.65 3.94
C SER A 346 11.77 2.96 3.83
N LEU A 347 13.04 2.85 3.46
CA LEU A 347 13.92 3.96 3.14
C LEU A 347 14.81 3.53 1.97
N MET A 348 15.14 4.45 1.09
CA MET A 348 16.14 4.25 0.04
C MET A 348 17.23 5.29 0.22
N THR A 349 18.46 4.85 0.40
CA THR A 349 19.61 5.74 0.68
C THR A 349 20.50 5.86 -0.55
N PRO A 350 20.90 7.07 -0.95
CA PRO A 350 21.54 7.33 -2.22
C PRO A 350 22.98 6.80 -2.29
N GLN A 351 23.42 6.41 -3.48
CA GLN A 351 24.81 6.00 -3.73
C GLN A 351 25.79 7.17 -3.71
N SER A 352 25.35 8.35 -4.15
CA SER A 352 26.17 9.57 -4.18
C SER A 352 26.50 10.10 -2.78
N ALA A 353 25.68 9.77 -1.78
CA ALA A 353 25.84 10.21 -0.40
C ALA A 353 25.50 9.06 0.56
N PRO A 354 26.43 8.12 0.80
CA PRO A 354 26.24 7.04 1.77
C PRO A 354 25.93 7.59 3.18
N ILE A 355 25.33 6.75 4.02
CA ILE A 355 24.88 7.11 5.37
C ILE A 355 26.07 7.62 6.18
N ALA A 356 25.95 8.80 6.79
CA ALA A 356 26.99 9.43 7.58
C ALA A 356 27.27 8.69 8.90
N ASP A 357 28.46 8.89 9.46
CA ASP A 357 28.89 8.21 10.69
C ASP A 357 27.98 8.48 11.90
N ALA A 358 27.58 9.75 12.09
CA ALA A 358 26.64 10.13 13.13
C ALA A 358 25.29 9.41 13.01
N ALA A 359 24.75 9.30 11.78
CA ALA A 359 23.50 8.59 11.51
C ALA A 359 23.60 7.09 11.77
N ARG A 360 24.70 6.44 11.35
CA ARG A 360 24.91 5.00 11.66
C ARG A 360 24.98 4.76 13.17
N LYS A 361 25.73 5.61 13.90
CA LYS A 361 25.86 5.50 15.36
C LYS A 361 24.51 5.71 16.07
N ALA A 362 23.75 6.73 15.69
CA ALA A 362 22.43 6.97 16.25
C ALA A 362 21.48 5.80 15.98
N PHE A 363 21.47 5.28 14.76
CA PHE A 363 20.66 4.13 14.37
C PHE A 363 20.95 2.88 15.19
N PHE A 364 22.22 2.46 15.27
CA PHE A 364 22.56 1.26 16.05
C PHE A 364 22.44 1.47 17.56
N ASN A 365 22.61 2.69 18.08
CA ASN A 365 22.30 2.98 19.47
C ASN A 365 20.81 2.80 19.77
N TYR A 366 19.93 3.24 18.88
CA TYR A 366 18.49 3.04 19.01
C TYR A 366 18.12 1.54 18.94
N LEU A 367 18.61 0.81 17.95
CA LEU A 367 18.36 -0.63 17.83
C LEU A 367 18.87 -1.43 19.05
N ALA A 368 20.05 -1.09 19.54
CA ALA A 368 20.70 -1.79 20.65
C ALA A 368 20.03 -1.57 22.02
N ASN A 369 19.32 -0.45 22.20
CA ASN A 369 18.74 -0.06 23.48
C ASN A 369 17.21 -0.14 23.42
N ASP A 370 16.57 0.69 22.60
CA ASP A 370 15.13 0.69 22.39
C ASP A 370 14.69 -0.61 21.73
N GLY A 371 15.41 -1.07 20.71
CA GLY A 371 15.13 -2.35 20.05
C GLY A 371 15.33 -3.57 20.96
N PHE A 372 16.27 -3.52 21.90
CA PHE A 372 16.40 -4.59 22.90
C PHE A 372 15.19 -4.65 23.85
N ASN A 373 14.63 -3.49 24.20
CA ASN A 373 13.48 -3.37 25.09
C ASN A 373 12.11 -3.38 24.37
N ALA A 374 12.11 -3.46 23.04
CA ALA A 374 10.89 -3.46 22.25
C ALA A 374 9.98 -4.65 22.59
N ASN A 375 8.67 -4.39 22.60
CA ASN A 375 7.62 -5.39 22.83
C ASN A 375 7.09 -6.02 21.53
N THR A 376 7.89 -5.95 20.46
CA THR A 376 7.64 -6.55 19.15
C THR A 376 8.82 -7.44 18.77
N ALA A 377 8.57 -8.50 18.01
CA ALA A 377 9.62 -9.09 17.19
C ALA A 377 9.95 -8.09 16.07
N TRP A 378 11.22 -7.93 15.74
CA TRP A 378 11.61 -6.97 14.71
C TRP A 378 12.88 -7.40 13.98
N PHE A 379 12.97 -6.93 12.74
CA PHE A 379 14.19 -6.97 11.96
C PHE A 379 14.26 -5.70 11.10
N VAL A 380 15.48 -5.37 10.68
CA VAL A 380 15.73 -4.39 9.64
C VAL A 380 16.59 -5.03 8.56
N GLN A 381 16.17 -4.96 7.31
CA GLN A 381 16.99 -5.37 6.16
C GLN A 381 17.53 -4.13 5.46
N ALA A 382 18.79 -4.19 5.05
CA ALA A 382 19.44 -3.24 4.16
C ALA A 382 19.97 -4.00 2.95
N GLU A 383 19.21 -3.96 1.87
CA GLU A 383 19.42 -4.72 0.65
C GLU A 383 20.32 -3.93 -0.29
N LEU A 384 21.39 -4.56 -0.81
CA LEU A 384 22.24 -3.88 -1.78
C LEU A 384 21.52 -3.75 -3.13
N TYR A 385 21.14 -2.52 -3.45
CA TYR A 385 20.56 -2.14 -4.74
C TYR A 385 21.64 -1.74 -5.73
N GLY A 386 22.50 -0.80 -5.34
CA GLY A 386 23.44 -0.12 -6.22
C GLY A 386 24.83 -0.76 -6.33
N GLY A 387 25.82 0.11 -6.52
CA GLY A 387 27.19 -0.22 -6.85
C GLY A 387 27.44 -0.22 -8.37
N SER A 388 28.71 -0.17 -8.76
CA SER A 388 29.15 0.01 -10.16
C SER A 388 28.59 -1.00 -11.16
N ASN A 389 28.32 -2.24 -10.73
CA ASN A 389 27.82 -3.31 -11.60
C ASN A 389 26.34 -3.65 -11.39
N SER A 390 25.58 -2.80 -10.71
CA SER A 390 24.15 -3.10 -10.51
C SER A 390 23.36 -2.93 -11.80
N ALA A 391 22.71 -4.00 -12.23
CA ALA A 391 21.73 -3.95 -13.31
C ALA A 391 20.51 -3.08 -12.97
N ILE A 392 20.23 -2.82 -11.70
CA ILE A 392 19.15 -1.91 -11.27
C ILE A 392 19.52 -0.46 -11.60
N ASN A 393 20.76 -0.06 -11.26
CA ASN A 393 21.25 1.31 -11.45
C ASN A 393 21.68 1.58 -12.90
N SER A 394 21.89 0.54 -13.71
CA SER A 394 22.18 0.71 -15.15
C SER A 394 20.93 1.03 -15.98
N VAL A 395 19.74 0.84 -15.43
CA VAL A 395 18.49 1.28 -16.07
C VAL A 395 18.40 2.80 -15.97
N GLY A 396 18.18 3.47 -17.10
CA GLY A 396 18.04 4.93 -17.14
C GLY A 396 16.91 5.41 -16.24
N ALA A 397 17.12 6.56 -15.58
CA ALA A 397 16.18 7.10 -14.58
C ALA A 397 14.74 7.18 -15.11
N ASP A 398 14.53 7.63 -16.34
CA ASP A 398 13.20 7.80 -16.94
C ASP A 398 12.72 6.59 -17.77
N ALA A 399 13.43 5.46 -17.74
CA ALA A 399 13.04 4.28 -18.54
C ALA A 399 11.72 3.65 -18.08
N THR A 400 11.37 3.84 -16.81
CA THR A 400 10.12 3.41 -16.17
C THR A 400 9.66 4.47 -15.18
N SER A 401 8.45 4.36 -14.63
CA SER A 401 7.97 5.26 -13.56
C SER A 401 8.53 4.95 -12.17
N TYR A 402 9.38 3.93 -12.06
CA TYR A 402 10.12 3.63 -10.84
C TYR A 402 11.29 4.60 -10.69
N ALA A 403 11.22 5.47 -9.67
CA ALA A 403 12.09 6.63 -9.57
C ALA A 403 13.53 6.33 -9.07
N HIS A 404 13.69 5.39 -8.15
CA HIS A 404 14.90 5.30 -7.32
C HIS A 404 16.04 4.46 -7.94
N ARG A 405 16.52 4.87 -9.13
CA ARG A 405 17.62 4.21 -9.86
C ARG A 405 19.03 4.54 -9.34
N SER A 406 19.17 5.56 -8.50
CA SER A 406 20.44 6.06 -7.95
C SER A 406 20.74 5.58 -6.53
N SER A 407 19.90 4.71 -5.96
CA SER A 407 20.04 4.23 -4.58
C SER A 407 21.20 3.24 -4.43
N LEU A 408 21.87 3.26 -3.27
CA LEU A 408 22.82 2.22 -2.87
C LEU A 408 22.12 1.10 -2.13
N LEU A 409 21.32 1.45 -1.12
CA LEU A 409 20.60 0.50 -0.27
C LEU A 409 19.11 0.82 -0.29
N THR A 410 18.28 -0.22 -0.37
CA THR A 410 16.88 -0.13 0.07
C THR A 410 16.78 -0.77 1.44
N TRP A 411 15.87 -0.24 2.26
CA TRP A 411 15.70 -0.65 3.63
C TRP A 411 14.27 -1.12 3.87
N GLN A 412 14.14 -2.22 4.59
CA GLN A 412 12.87 -2.67 5.17
C GLN A 412 13.00 -2.60 6.68
N PHE A 413 12.20 -1.75 7.32
CA PHE A 413 12.07 -1.73 8.78
C PHE A 413 10.79 -2.46 9.13
N TYR A 414 10.86 -3.49 9.95
CA TYR A 414 9.72 -4.36 10.22
C TYR A 414 9.61 -4.68 11.70
N ALA A 415 8.42 -4.52 12.25
CA ALA A 415 8.11 -4.95 13.60
C ALA A 415 6.75 -5.64 13.63
N ASN A 416 6.73 -6.92 14.00
CA ASN A 416 5.54 -7.73 14.14
C ASN A 416 5.26 -8.08 15.60
N SER A 417 4.01 -8.40 15.90
CA SER A 417 3.66 -9.04 17.17
C SER A 417 4.45 -10.36 17.33
N PHE A 418 4.89 -10.72 18.54
CA PHE A 418 5.70 -11.92 18.76
C PHE A 418 5.06 -13.22 18.25
N SER A 419 3.72 -13.30 18.26
CA SER A 419 2.95 -14.44 17.75
C SER A 419 2.39 -14.24 16.34
N GLY A 420 2.65 -13.10 15.70
CA GLY A 420 2.01 -12.70 14.43
C GLY A 420 0.50 -12.43 14.54
N ASN A 421 -0.07 -12.38 15.75
CA ASN A 421 -1.51 -12.26 16.00
C ASN A 421 -1.90 -10.87 16.53
N LEU A 422 -3.19 -10.56 16.47
CA LEU A 422 -3.77 -9.38 17.10
C LEU A 422 -3.79 -9.48 18.64
N PRO A 423 -3.80 -8.33 19.35
CA PRO A 423 -3.65 -6.98 18.83
C PRO A 423 -2.18 -6.65 18.50
N TYR A 424 -1.96 -5.73 17.55
CA TYR A 424 -0.62 -5.16 17.34
C TYR A 424 -0.20 -4.32 18.55
N PRO A 425 1.05 -4.42 19.04
CA PRO A 425 1.50 -3.62 20.17
C PRO A 425 1.43 -2.12 19.89
N SER A 426 0.81 -1.35 20.79
CA SER A 426 0.58 0.10 20.60
C SER A 426 1.87 0.91 20.43
N GLN A 427 2.96 0.47 21.07
CA GLN A 427 4.28 1.09 20.97
C GLN A 427 5.02 0.77 19.67
N GLY A 428 4.60 -0.29 18.93
CA GLY A 428 5.28 -0.75 17.74
C GLY A 428 5.31 0.29 16.61
N LEU A 429 4.28 1.15 16.52
CA LEU A 429 4.25 2.26 15.55
C LEU A 429 5.41 3.23 15.78
N GLY A 430 5.47 3.81 16.99
CA GLY A 430 6.52 4.74 17.38
C GLY A 430 7.90 4.10 17.35
N PHE A 431 7.99 2.79 17.63
CA PHE A 431 9.24 2.06 17.58
C PHE A 431 9.84 2.03 16.17
N VAL A 432 9.07 1.64 15.15
CA VAL A 432 9.53 1.61 13.75
C VAL A 432 9.75 3.02 13.21
N ASP A 433 8.90 3.99 13.58
CA ASP A 433 9.13 5.40 13.26
C ASP A 433 10.48 5.87 13.82
N GLY A 434 10.82 5.49 15.05
CA GLY A 434 12.11 5.79 15.68
C GLY A 434 13.30 5.13 14.99
N MET A 435 13.16 3.92 14.42
CA MET A 435 14.23 3.29 13.63
C MET A 435 14.62 4.16 12.43
N VAL A 436 13.62 4.61 11.67
CA VAL A 436 13.83 5.46 10.49
C VAL A 436 14.35 6.83 10.91
N ASN A 437 13.75 7.44 11.95
CA ASN A 437 14.15 8.75 12.44
C ASN A 437 15.60 8.77 12.96
N ALA A 438 16.07 7.70 13.60
CA ALA A 438 17.45 7.60 14.07
C ALA A 438 18.47 7.71 12.92
N LEU A 439 18.14 7.21 11.73
CA LEU A 439 18.93 7.43 10.51
C LEU A 439 18.72 8.84 9.94
N VAL A 440 17.48 9.21 9.64
CA VAL A 440 17.17 10.41 8.85
C VAL A 440 17.47 11.70 9.61
N ALA A 441 17.14 11.80 10.89
CA ALA A 441 17.36 13.02 11.69
C ALA A 441 18.84 13.34 11.93
N ASN A 442 19.72 12.36 11.72
CA ASN A 442 21.17 12.49 11.86
C ASN A 442 21.90 12.57 10.51
N SER A 443 21.15 12.74 9.42
CA SER A 443 21.65 12.91 8.07
C SER A 443 21.47 14.36 7.60
N PRO A 444 22.17 14.79 6.53
CA PRO A 444 21.98 16.12 5.95
C PRO A 444 20.52 16.39 5.56
N SER A 445 20.07 17.63 5.69
CA SER A 445 18.68 18.01 5.34
C SER A 445 18.35 17.88 3.85
N ASN A 446 19.36 17.84 2.99
CA ASN A 446 19.26 17.64 1.55
C ASN A 446 19.65 16.21 1.12
N TRP A 447 19.61 15.24 2.05
CA TRP A 447 19.89 13.85 1.72
C TRP A 447 18.81 13.30 0.79
N ASP A 448 19.20 12.95 -0.43
CA ASP A 448 18.30 12.47 -1.51
C ASP A 448 17.81 11.05 -1.22
N ILE A 449 16.89 10.95 -0.26
CA ILE A 449 16.27 9.71 0.17
C ILE A 449 14.95 9.45 -0.56
N GLY A 450 14.62 8.18 -0.70
CA GLY A 450 13.32 7.71 -1.15
C GLY A 450 12.72 6.68 -0.19
N ALA A 451 11.64 6.05 -0.63
CA ALA A 451 11.00 4.93 0.00
C ALA A 451 10.59 3.92 -1.08
N TYR A 452 10.41 2.66 -0.70
CA TYR A 452 10.13 1.60 -1.66
C TYR A 452 8.67 1.17 -1.58
N THR A 453 7.92 1.38 -2.68
CA THR A 453 6.47 1.21 -2.73
C THR A 453 6.00 -0.24 -2.50
N ASN A 454 6.84 -1.26 -2.72
CA ASN A 454 6.48 -2.64 -2.33
C ASN A 454 6.48 -2.84 -0.80
N TYR A 455 7.14 -1.96 -0.04
CA TYR A 455 7.13 -1.88 1.42
C TYR A 455 6.37 -0.61 1.86
N ILE A 456 5.14 -0.51 1.39
CA ILE A 456 4.30 0.69 1.52
C ILE A 456 3.90 1.01 2.97
N ASP A 457 3.83 2.30 3.29
CA ASP A 457 3.56 2.86 4.62
C ASP A 457 2.45 3.91 4.52
N ASP A 458 1.33 3.66 5.19
CA ASP A 458 0.16 4.54 5.23
C ASP A 458 0.37 5.80 6.09
N ARG A 459 1.47 5.84 6.87
CA ARG A 459 1.85 6.98 7.70
C ARG A 459 2.93 7.86 7.05
N LEU A 460 3.43 7.47 5.88
CA LEU A 460 4.51 8.20 5.20
C LEU A 460 4.04 9.59 4.76
N GLN A 461 4.70 10.62 5.29
CA GLN A 461 4.52 12.00 4.84
C GLN A 461 5.28 12.22 3.53
N ASN A 462 4.78 13.13 2.68
CA ASN A 462 5.35 13.40 1.35
C ASN A 462 5.57 12.13 0.51
N TRP A 463 4.66 11.15 0.63
CA TRP A 463 4.78 9.86 -0.06
C TRP A 463 4.89 10.00 -1.59
N GLN A 464 4.34 11.07 -2.17
CA GLN A 464 4.45 11.38 -3.60
C GLN A 464 5.92 11.50 -4.02
N GLN A 465 6.67 12.34 -3.31
CA GLN A 465 8.10 12.53 -3.55
C GLN A 465 8.90 11.30 -3.11
N MET A 466 8.54 10.71 -1.96
CA MET A 466 9.30 9.59 -1.41
C MET A 466 9.20 8.31 -2.25
N TYR A 467 8.06 8.02 -2.90
CA TYR A 467 7.88 6.82 -3.73
C TYR A 467 8.14 7.07 -5.22
N PHE A 468 7.84 8.27 -5.72
CA PHE A 468 7.82 8.55 -7.15
C PHE A 468 8.75 9.70 -7.57
N GLY A 469 9.34 10.42 -6.61
CA GLY A 469 10.28 11.51 -6.88
C GLY A 469 9.79 12.49 -7.94
N ALA A 470 10.69 12.85 -8.85
CA ALA A 470 10.40 13.75 -9.97
C ALA A 470 9.36 13.18 -10.97
N HIS A 471 9.08 11.87 -10.95
CA HIS A 471 8.11 11.24 -11.85
C HIS A 471 6.66 11.47 -11.43
N TYR A 472 6.40 11.91 -10.19
CA TYR A 472 5.04 12.07 -9.70
C TYR A 472 4.20 13.01 -10.57
N SER A 473 4.76 14.13 -11.03
CA SER A 473 4.03 15.09 -11.89
C SER A 473 3.57 14.45 -13.19
N ARG A 474 4.46 13.69 -13.88
CA ARG A 474 4.09 12.98 -15.11
C ARG A 474 3.05 11.90 -14.82
N LEU A 475 3.18 11.18 -13.70
CA LEU A 475 2.21 10.17 -13.29
C LEU A 475 0.84 10.79 -13.04
N HIS A 476 0.76 11.96 -12.41
CA HIS A 476 -0.47 12.73 -12.20
C HIS A 476 -1.13 13.11 -13.53
N ASP A 477 -0.36 13.64 -14.50
CA ASP A 477 -0.89 13.99 -15.82
C ASP A 477 -1.44 12.76 -16.56
N LEU A 478 -0.68 11.66 -16.55
CA LEU A 478 -1.13 10.39 -17.14
C LEU A 478 -2.35 9.82 -16.41
N LYS A 479 -2.45 10.01 -15.09
CA LYS A 479 -3.60 9.55 -14.30
C LYS A 479 -4.88 10.25 -14.77
N ASN A 480 -4.83 11.56 -14.96
CA ASN A 480 -5.94 12.33 -15.52
C ASN A 480 -6.29 11.93 -16.97
N GLN A 481 -5.32 11.45 -17.74
CA GLN A 481 -5.57 10.95 -19.10
C GLN A 481 -6.22 9.55 -19.12
N PHE A 482 -5.69 8.61 -18.34
CA PHE A 482 -6.11 7.20 -18.40
C PHE A 482 -7.25 6.85 -17.46
N ASP A 483 -7.48 7.65 -16.42
CA ASP A 483 -8.52 7.46 -15.43
C ASP A 483 -9.12 8.80 -14.96
N PRO A 484 -9.74 9.57 -15.88
CA PRO A 484 -10.28 10.90 -15.57
C PRO A 484 -11.41 10.87 -14.53
N ASN A 485 -12.02 9.71 -14.28
CA ASN A 485 -13.10 9.54 -13.31
C ASN A 485 -12.62 8.93 -11.99
N GLY A 486 -11.32 8.67 -11.84
CA GLY A 486 -10.71 8.12 -10.64
C GLY A 486 -11.17 6.70 -10.27
N VAL A 487 -11.55 5.87 -11.24
CA VAL A 487 -11.95 4.47 -11.04
C VAL A 487 -10.92 3.70 -10.22
N PHE A 488 -9.62 3.90 -10.48
CA PHE A 488 -8.52 3.29 -9.73
C PHE A 488 -7.94 4.24 -8.68
N THR A 489 -8.79 4.83 -7.84
CA THR A 489 -8.37 5.67 -6.71
C THR A 489 -8.37 4.88 -5.41
N PHE A 490 -7.24 4.89 -4.72
CA PHE A 490 -7.03 4.29 -3.41
C PHE A 490 -5.96 5.08 -2.63
N PRO A 491 -5.88 4.96 -1.29
CA PRO A 491 -4.86 5.65 -0.50
C PRO A 491 -3.45 5.34 -1.02
N THR A 492 -2.57 6.35 -1.07
CA THR A 492 -1.17 6.23 -1.56
C THR A 492 -1.01 5.78 -3.03
N GLY A 493 -2.09 5.67 -3.80
CA GLY A 493 -2.05 5.57 -5.27
C GLY A 493 -1.84 6.93 -5.93
N ILE A 494 -1.53 6.97 -7.23
CA ILE A 494 -1.42 8.24 -7.96
C ILE A 494 -2.78 8.94 -7.96
N GLN A 495 -2.80 10.19 -7.46
CA GLN A 495 -4.01 10.97 -7.37
C GLN A 495 -4.30 11.61 -8.74
N GLY A 496 -5.58 11.72 -9.09
CA GLY A 496 -6.03 12.54 -10.21
C GLY A 496 -6.72 13.81 -9.69
N ASP A 497 -7.12 14.69 -10.60
CA ASP A 497 -7.86 15.91 -10.26
C ASP A 497 -9.27 15.60 -9.75
N VAL A 498 -9.85 14.52 -10.28
CA VAL A 498 -11.08 13.94 -9.74
C VAL A 498 -10.70 13.03 -8.58
N VAL A 499 -11.07 13.46 -7.38
CA VAL A 499 -11.14 12.60 -6.20
C VAL A 499 -12.56 12.06 -6.15
N PRO A 500 -12.83 10.86 -6.71
CA PRO A 500 -14.20 10.36 -6.73
C PRO A 500 -14.63 10.09 -5.29
N ASN A 501 -15.82 10.59 -4.97
CA ASN A 501 -16.44 10.30 -3.69
C ASN A 501 -16.50 8.77 -3.53
N PRO A 502 -16.07 8.22 -2.39
CA PRO A 502 -16.29 6.82 -2.14
C PRO A 502 -17.78 6.53 -2.32
N PRO A 503 -18.14 5.40 -2.96
CA PRO A 503 -19.51 4.97 -3.06
C PRO A 503 -20.09 4.96 -1.65
N THR A 504 -21.21 5.65 -1.56
CA THR A 504 -21.83 6.04 -0.32
C THR A 504 -22.20 4.79 0.45
N ASN A 505 -21.62 4.57 1.64
CA ASN A 505 -22.38 3.87 2.65
C ASN A 505 -23.61 4.75 2.95
N THR A 506 -24.73 4.43 2.30
CA THR A 506 -26.01 5.11 2.53
C THR A 506 -26.60 4.76 3.90
N ASN A 507 -26.01 3.81 4.63
CA ASN A 507 -26.41 3.45 6.00
C ASN A 507 -25.82 4.44 7.03
N GLY A 508 -26.08 5.73 6.85
CA GLY A 508 -25.85 6.71 7.90
C GLY A 508 -26.93 6.64 8.98
N VAL A 509 -26.57 6.99 10.21
CA VAL A 509 -27.51 7.17 11.33
C VAL A 509 -27.90 8.64 11.45
N ALA A 510 -29.05 8.91 12.05
CA ALA A 510 -29.36 10.26 12.52
C ALA A 510 -28.60 10.53 13.82
N ILE A 511 -28.21 11.77 14.07
CA ILE A 511 -27.63 12.18 15.35
C ILE A 511 -28.58 13.20 15.98
N HIS A 512 -29.05 12.92 17.19
CA HIS A 512 -30.11 13.63 17.87
C HIS A 512 -29.58 14.44 19.06
N PRO A 513 -29.83 15.77 19.12
CA PRO A 513 -29.42 16.59 20.25
C PRO A 513 -30.26 16.28 21.50
N ASN A 514 -29.62 16.17 22.65
CA ASN A 514 -30.23 16.00 23.96
C ASN A 514 -31.23 14.83 24.04
N GLY A 515 -31.05 13.79 23.20
CA GLY A 515 -31.98 12.65 23.10
C GLY A 515 -33.29 12.93 22.35
N ASN A 516 -33.46 14.11 21.76
CA ASN A 516 -34.68 14.48 21.04
C ASN A 516 -34.71 13.89 19.62
N THR A 517 -35.47 12.81 19.45
CA THR A 517 -35.58 12.07 18.19
C THR A 517 -36.31 12.81 17.06
N ALA A 518 -36.98 13.93 17.36
CA ALA A 518 -37.60 14.77 16.33
C ALA A 518 -36.62 15.76 15.68
N LYS A 519 -35.43 15.94 16.28
CA LYS A 519 -34.39 16.87 15.81
C LYS A 519 -33.15 16.13 15.38
N CYS A 520 -32.54 16.59 14.30
CA CYS A 520 -31.39 15.95 13.67
C CYS A 520 -30.25 16.95 13.48
N LEU A 521 -29.01 16.47 13.64
CA LEU A 521 -27.81 17.15 13.16
C LEU A 521 -27.83 17.17 11.64
N ASP A 522 -27.77 18.36 11.05
CA ASP A 522 -28.16 18.63 9.67
C ASP A 522 -27.10 19.48 8.95
N VAL A 523 -26.74 19.10 7.73
CA VAL A 523 -25.95 19.95 6.83
C VAL A 523 -26.86 21.01 6.22
N ARG A 524 -26.59 22.29 6.49
CA ARG A 524 -27.46 23.38 6.07
C ARG A 524 -27.74 23.33 4.57
N ALA A 525 -29.03 23.36 4.23
CA ALA A 525 -29.54 23.34 2.86
C ALA A 525 -29.11 22.13 2.01
N ALA A 526 -28.59 21.06 2.62
CA ALA A 526 -27.97 19.93 1.93
C ALA A 526 -26.84 20.34 0.96
N GLU A 527 -26.14 21.43 1.27
CA GLU A 527 -25.03 21.94 0.46
C GLU A 527 -23.70 21.30 0.90
N TYR A 528 -23.19 20.34 0.11
CA TYR A 528 -21.96 19.62 0.45
C TYR A 528 -20.71 20.34 -0.08
N ALA A 529 -20.31 21.40 0.61
CA ALA A 529 -19.12 22.21 0.29
C ALA A 529 -18.29 22.51 1.55
N ASN A 530 -17.00 22.75 1.38
CA ASN A 530 -16.11 23.15 2.47
C ASN A 530 -16.62 24.44 3.11
N GLY A 531 -16.88 24.38 4.42
CA GLY A 531 -17.37 25.51 5.20
C GLY A 531 -18.88 25.57 5.35
N THR A 532 -19.67 24.67 4.75
CA THR A 532 -21.12 24.67 4.96
C THR A 532 -21.44 24.45 6.45
N PRO A 533 -22.25 25.32 7.08
CA PRO A 533 -22.64 25.18 8.48
C PRO A 533 -23.38 23.88 8.80
N VAL A 534 -23.11 23.33 9.98
CA VAL A 534 -23.90 22.23 10.56
C VAL A 534 -24.87 22.79 11.59
N GLN A 535 -26.13 22.39 11.52
CA GLN A 535 -27.23 22.97 12.30
C GLN A 535 -28.11 21.89 12.92
N ILE A 536 -29.05 22.32 13.75
CA ILE A 536 -30.21 21.53 14.14
C ILE A 536 -31.38 21.82 13.20
N TYR A 537 -32.05 20.77 12.77
CA TYR A 537 -33.26 20.85 11.96
C TYR A 537 -34.25 19.74 12.34
N ASP A 538 -35.53 19.89 11.97
CA ASP A 538 -36.50 18.80 12.07
C ASP A 538 -36.03 17.59 11.26
N CYS A 539 -36.12 16.41 11.84
CA CYS A 539 -35.77 15.19 11.13
C CYS A 539 -36.70 15.01 9.93
N ASN A 540 -36.12 15.00 8.72
CA ASN A 540 -36.82 14.87 7.44
C ASN A 540 -36.32 13.66 6.62
N GLY A 541 -35.34 12.92 7.15
CA GLY A 541 -34.84 11.67 6.56
C GLY A 541 -33.92 11.85 5.36
N THR A 542 -33.58 13.09 4.99
CA THR A 542 -32.68 13.38 3.87
C THR A 542 -31.22 13.00 4.17
N GLY A 543 -30.40 12.89 3.13
CA GLY A 543 -28.96 12.59 3.27
C GLY A 543 -28.19 13.62 4.10
N ALA A 544 -28.67 14.86 4.18
CA ALA A 544 -28.07 15.92 4.99
C ALA A 544 -28.11 15.62 6.50
N GLN A 545 -28.91 14.63 6.91
CA GLN A 545 -29.10 14.22 8.31
C GLN A 545 -28.53 12.82 8.60
N LYS A 546 -27.79 12.25 7.65
CA LYS A 546 -27.22 10.91 7.76
C LYS A 546 -25.72 11.03 8.00
N TRP A 547 -25.25 10.39 9.06
CA TRP A 547 -23.86 10.46 9.49
C TRP A 547 -23.29 9.06 9.73
N VAL A 548 -22.01 8.87 9.40
CA VAL A 548 -21.22 7.69 9.76
C VAL A 548 -20.38 8.04 10.99
N ILE A 549 -20.58 7.30 12.07
CA ILE A 549 -19.97 7.55 13.37
C ILE A 549 -19.84 6.23 14.15
N ASN A 550 -18.75 6.06 14.89
CA ASN A 550 -18.52 4.90 15.76
C ASN A 550 -18.21 5.35 17.20
N ARG A 551 -18.42 4.47 18.19
CA ARG A 551 -17.95 4.70 19.55
C ARG A 551 -16.42 4.74 19.61
N GLY A 552 -15.87 5.48 20.55
CA GLY A 552 -14.43 5.69 20.69
C GLY A 552 -13.90 6.76 19.74
N THR A 553 -12.61 6.70 19.41
CA THR A 553 -11.98 7.66 18.49
C THR A 553 -12.51 7.44 17.07
N THR A 554 -13.09 8.47 16.48
CA THR A 554 -13.84 8.41 15.22
C THR A 554 -13.78 9.74 14.47
N ALA A 555 -14.10 9.70 13.18
CA ALA A 555 -14.50 10.89 12.43
C ALA A 555 -16.01 10.87 12.28
N VAL A 556 -16.68 12.01 12.42
CA VAL A 556 -18.13 12.11 12.17
C VAL A 556 -18.32 12.54 10.73
N ARG A 557 -18.63 11.59 9.85
CA ARG A 557 -18.68 11.82 8.39
C ARG A 557 -20.12 11.98 7.93
N VAL A 558 -20.40 12.93 7.05
CA VAL A 558 -21.71 13.01 6.38
C VAL A 558 -21.81 11.78 5.47
N ALA A 559 -22.81 10.94 5.72
CA ALA A 559 -22.98 9.68 5.04
C ALA A 559 -23.12 9.91 3.54
N GLY A 560 -22.35 9.14 2.78
CA GLY A 560 -22.31 9.27 1.35
C GLY A 560 -21.54 10.46 0.79
N THR A 561 -20.68 11.09 1.58
CA THR A 561 -19.78 12.14 1.10
C THR A 561 -18.38 11.98 1.71
N ASN A 562 -17.39 12.74 1.21
CA ASN A 562 -16.09 12.86 1.85
C ASN A 562 -16.00 14.07 2.81
N PHE A 563 -17.12 14.47 3.42
CA PHE A 563 -17.16 15.60 4.35
C PHE A 563 -17.26 15.12 5.80
N CYS A 564 -16.43 15.71 6.65
CA CYS A 564 -16.34 15.47 8.07
C CYS A 564 -16.85 16.68 8.86
N LEU A 565 -17.44 16.43 10.02
CA LEU A 565 -17.74 17.46 11.01
C LEU A 565 -16.43 18.08 11.52
N ASP A 566 -16.26 19.38 11.30
CA ASP A 566 -14.99 20.08 11.42
C ASP A 566 -15.10 21.30 12.36
N ALA A 567 -14.23 21.32 13.38
CA ALA A 567 -14.18 22.37 14.39
C ALA A 567 -13.30 23.59 14.01
N GLY A 568 -12.63 23.55 12.85
CA GLY A 568 -11.74 24.60 12.35
C GLY A 568 -10.32 24.51 12.92
N SER A 569 -9.47 25.44 12.48
CA SER A 569 -8.05 25.44 12.84
C SER A 569 -7.76 25.88 14.28
N ALA A 570 -8.71 26.54 14.95
CA ALA A 570 -8.59 27.01 16.33
C ALA A 570 -9.90 26.78 17.12
N PRO A 571 -10.25 25.52 17.47
CA PRO A 571 -11.43 25.24 18.28
C PRO A 571 -11.38 25.95 19.64
N ALA A 572 -12.50 26.57 20.01
CA ALA A 572 -12.69 27.30 21.26
C ALA A 572 -14.19 27.41 21.55
N ASN A 573 -14.55 27.82 22.77
CA ASN A 573 -15.95 28.04 23.12
C ASN A 573 -16.62 29.00 22.12
N GLY A 574 -17.70 28.55 21.48
CA GLY A 574 -18.49 29.35 20.54
C GLY A 574 -18.09 29.21 19.07
N ILE A 575 -17.10 28.37 18.72
CA ILE A 575 -16.75 28.16 17.30
C ILE A 575 -17.82 27.30 16.64
N GLY A 576 -18.52 27.89 15.66
CA GLY A 576 -19.57 27.23 14.89
C GLY A 576 -19.04 26.07 14.06
N MET A 577 -19.77 24.95 14.09
CA MET A 577 -19.41 23.76 13.34
C MET A 577 -19.78 23.90 11.88
N LYS A 578 -18.97 23.24 11.05
CA LYS A 578 -19.14 23.16 9.60
C LYS A 578 -18.72 21.78 9.12
N ILE A 579 -19.02 21.50 7.87
CA ILE A 579 -18.41 20.37 7.18
C ILE A 579 -17.17 20.82 6.42
N TRP A 580 -16.19 19.92 6.35
CA TRP A 580 -14.98 20.10 5.56
C TRP A 580 -14.50 18.76 5.00
N THR A 581 -13.74 18.77 3.92
CA THR A 581 -13.14 17.55 3.34
C THR A 581 -12.44 16.77 4.45
N CYS A 582 -12.74 15.47 4.54
CA CYS A 582 -12.16 14.60 5.54
C CYS A 582 -10.66 14.45 5.32
N TYR A 583 -9.88 14.68 6.36
CA TYR A 583 -8.45 14.41 6.41
C TYR A 583 -8.14 13.46 7.56
N ASP A 584 -7.37 12.41 7.27
CA ASP A 584 -6.99 11.45 8.30
C ASP A 584 -6.11 12.10 9.35
N ASN A 585 -6.40 11.83 10.63
CA ASN A 585 -5.69 12.38 11.80
C ASN A 585 -5.72 13.91 11.92
N LEU A 586 -6.60 14.61 11.19
CA LEU A 586 -6.80 16.03 11.43
C LEU A 586 -7.51 16.22 12.77
N ALA A 587 -6.83 16.90 13.70
CA ALA A 587 -7.28 17.01 15.08
C ALA A 587 -8.65 17.70 15.20
N ALA A 588 -8.96 18.64 14.30
CA ALA A 588 -10.25 19.34 14.23
C ALA A 588 -11.42 18.47 13.72
N GLN A 589 -11.14 17.28 13.21
CA GLN A 589 -12.11 16.32 12.67
C GLN A 589 -12.09 14.98 13.42
N THR A 590 -11.24 14.86 14.44
CA THR A 590 -11.07 13.64 15.24
C THR A 590 -11.81 13.77 16.57
N TRP A 591 -12.84 12.95 16.74
CA TRP A 591 -13.76 12.98 17.86
C TRP A 591 -13.63 11.70 18.69
N ASN A 592 -13.90 11.77 19.98
CA ASN A 592 -14.12 10.63 20.84
C ASN A 592 -15.61 10.58 21.20
N TYR A 593 -16.33 9.63 20.63
CA TYR A 593 -17.73 9.38 20.98
C TYR A 593 -17.80 8.44 22.18
N ASN A 594 -17.89 9.01 23.37
CA ASN A 594 -17.73 8.28 24.63
C ASN A 594 -19.05 7.64 25.11
N SER A 595 -19.01 6.87 26.21
CA SER A 595 -20.17 6.19 26.80
C SER A 595 -21.26 7.14 27.32
N ASN A 596 -20.96 8.42 27.54
CA ASN A 596 -21.92 9.44 27.96
C ASN A 596 -22.63 10.11 26.78
N ASN A 597 -22.48 9.58 25.56
CA ASN A 597 -23.01 10.15 24.33
C ASN A 597 -22.45 11.55 24.01
N MET A 598 -21.25 11.87 24.48
CA MET A 598 -20.57 13.13 24.15
C MET A 598 -19.58 12.92 23.01
N LEU A 599 -19.47 13.93 22.14
CA LEU A 599 -18.46 14.00 21.08
C LEU A 599 -17.37 14.99 21.48
N ALA A 600 -16.28 14.48 22.04
CA ALA A 600 -15.15 15.28 22.49
C ALA A 600 -14.04 15.34 21.43
N LEU A 601 -13.52 16.53 21.12
CA LEU A 601 -12.33 16.66 20.27
C LEU A 601 -11.10 16.06 20.96
N SER A 602 -10.29 15.35 20.19
CA SER A 602 -9.19 14.54 20.71
C SER A 602 -8.05 15.32 21.38
N VAL A 603 -7.91 16.63 21.13
CA VAL A 603 -6.72 17.40 21.50
C VAL A 603 -6.96 18.65 22.36
N GLN A 604 -8.21 19.08 22.58
CA GLN A 604 -8.48 20.42 23.15
C GLN A 604 -9.59 20.47 24.20
N GLY A 605 -10.14 19.34 24.67
CA GLY A 605 -11.15 19.31 25.73
C GLY A 605 -12.46 20.05 25.38
N GLN A 606 -12.69 20.27 24.09
CA GLN A 606 -13.89 20.87 23.52
C GLN A 606 -14.83 19.77 23.04
N CYS A 607 -16.13 19.96 23.19
CA CYS A 607 -17.18 19.02 22.83
C CYS A 607 -18.13 19.66 21.83
N LEU A 608 -18.78 18.82 21.00
CA LEU A 608 -19.92 19.25 20.20
C LEU A 608 -21.05 19.69 21.12
N ASP A 609 -21.54 20.91 20.95
CA ASP A 609 -22.48 21.57 21.84
C ASP A 609 -23.67 22.14 21.05
N LEU A 610 -24.87 21.86 21.56
CA LEU A 610 -26.09 22.51 21.12
C LEU A 610 -26.09 23.95 21.62
N THR A 611 -25.84 24.89 20.72
CA THR A 611 -25.74 26.32 21.03
C THR A 611 -26.92 26.81 21.86
N ASN A 612 -26.63 27.22 23.09
CA ASN A 612 -27.59 27.70 24.09
C ASN A 612 -28.73 26.72 24.44
N GLY A 613 -28.60 25.44 24.10
CA GLY A 613 -29.65 24.44 24.29
C GLY A 613 -30.88 24.64 23.38
N VAL A 614 -30.76 25.44 22.32
CA VAL A 614 -31.89 25.86 21.48
C VAL A 614 -32.15 24.86 20.35
N LEU A 615 -33.38 24.34 20.27
CA LEU A 615 -33.78 23.32 19.27
C LEU A 615 -34.51 23.90 18.04
N THR A 616 -34.53 25.23 17.87
CA THR A 616 -35.15 25.84 16.69
C THR A 616 -34.38 25.47 15.43
N ASN A 617 -35.10 25.26 14.33
CA ASN A 617 -34.47 24.97 13.04
C ASN A 617 -33.48 26.07 12.68
N SER A 618 -32.37 25.66 12.06
CA SER A 618 -31.25 26.51 11.65
C SER A 618 -30.34 27.00 12.77
N ASN A 619 -30.55 26.58 14.02
CA ASN A 619 -29.57 26.83 15.08
C ASN A 619 -28.25 26.10 14.75
N GLN A 620 -27.18 26.85 14.49
CA GLN A 620 -25.88 26.27 14.18
C GLN A 620 -25.27 25.69 15.46
N VAL A 621 -24.78 24.45 15.40
CA VAL A 621 -24.10 23.82 16.54
C VAL A 621 -22.67 24.36 16.65
N GLN A 622 -22.07 24.25 17.84
CA GLN A 622 -20.78 24.86 18.13
C GLN A 622 -19.85 23.90 18.88
N THR A 623 -18.61 24.32 19.10
CA THR A 623 -17.76 23.74 20.14
C THR A 623 -17.92 24.48 21.45
N TRP A 624 -17.89 23.74 22.55
CA TRP A 624 -17.84 24.29 23.91
C TRP A 624 -17.06 23.38 24.84
N GLN A 625 -16.46 23.93 25.90
CA GLN A 625 -15.71 23.16 26.88
C GLN A 625 -16.53 21.95 27.37
N CYS A 626 -15.92 20.76 27.31
CA CYS A 626 -16.58 19.52 27.70
C CYS A 626 -16.98 19.54 29.18
N ALA A 627 -18.24 19.26 29.47
CA ALA A 627 -18.77 19.18 30.83
C ALA A 627 -19.69 17.96 30.97
N VAL A 628 -19.28 16.97 31.78
CA VAL A 628 -20.10 15.78 32.06
C VAL A 628 -21.39 16.21 32.75
N GLY A 629 -22.53 15.74 32.26
CA GLY A 629 -23.86 16.12 32.75
C GLY A 629 -24.44 17.38 32.09
N ASN A 630 -23.70 18.06 31.21
CA ASN A 630 -24.26 19.10 30.37
C ASN A 630 -25.16 18.48 29.29
N GLY A 631 -26.47 18.68 29.42
CA GLY A 631 -27.47 18.16 28.49
C GLY A 631 -27.21 18.58 27.04
N ASN A 632 -26.67 19.77 26.79
CA ASN A 632 -26.41 20.32 25.46
C ASN A 632 -25.29 19.58 24.70
N GLN A 633 -24.52 18.74 25.38
CA GLN A 633 -23.40 17.99 24.80
C GLN A 633 -23.73 16.51 24.63
N VAL A 634 -25.00 16.13 24.81
CA VAL A 634 -25.49 14.76 24.68
C VAL A 634 -26.05 14.57 23.27
N TRP A 635 -25.48 13.62 22.53
CA TRP A 635 -25.84 13.32 21.14
C TRP A 635 -26.13 11.84 20.98
N THR A 636 -27.40 11.46 20.79
CA THR A 636 -27.81 10.06 20.64
C THR A 636 -27.93 9.67 19.16
N ILE A 637 -27.67 8.41 18.83
CA ILE A 637 -27.84 7.85 17.48
C ILE A 637 -29.06 6.94 17.38
#